data_AF-A0A956GN26-F1
#
_entry.id   AF-A0A956GN26-F1
#
_cell.length_a   1.000
_cell.length_b   1.000
_cell.length_c   1.000
_cell.angle_alpha   90.00
_cell.angle_beta   90.00
_cell.angle_gamma   90.00
#
_symmetry.space_group_name_H-M   'P 1'
#
loop_
_entity.id
_entity.type
_entity.pdbx_description
1 polymer ?
#
loop_
_entity_poly.entity_id
_entity_poly.type
_entity_poly.pdbx_seq_one_letter_code
_entity_poly.pdbx_strand_id
1 'polypeptide(L)'
;MSQAAADQLAAEGHALFEEQRYAEAAARFERAATIFPSHHPAWKGLGHALLCLGRTHEAARAFDRAIGLRPDSATALWGGALAHADLGNRLLAQNYLRRALELQPTWEMMARGVPKLAAFLQLSAHTASRLRTVLGPYSARAYRNAADAGLVIEVLRVGDRPEKGTVTYASLGLCDCTWPEDGRPRVELLLASTADGEVYAQVVANVAFHLIANRFFPEPGSMVRDVIAVLDAPGLSQRLPHLYFMVPRPWGMRLPIDDGPPPITLVMAVPVSEAEYQHWKTHGSRSFELALQAAGADLADLRRSSAL
;
A
#
# COMPACT_ATOMS: atom_id res chain seq x y z
N MET A 1 -16.43 22.91 37.36
CA MET A 1 -14.96 22.79 37.39
C MET A 1 -14.41 23.67 36.27
N SER A 2 -13.45 24.57 36.54
CA SER A 2 -13.12 25.66 35.60
C SER A 2 -12.12 25.22 34.52
N GLN A 3 -12.46 25.53 33.27
CA GLN A 3 -11.60 25.35 32.10
C GLN A 3 -10.23 26.04 32.28
N ALA A 4 -10.21 27.24 32.86
CA ALA A 4 -8.99 28.00 33.12
C ALA A 4 -7.96 27.26 34.01
N ALA A 5 -8.43 26.48 35.00
CA ALA A 5 -7.53 25.68 35.83
C ALA A 5 -6.92 24.51 35.04
N ALA A 6 -7.69 23.92 34.12
CA ALA A 6 -7.19 22.90 33.20
C ALA A 6 -6.22 23.47 32.17
N ASP A 7 -6.47 24.67 31.65
CA ASP A 7 -5.57 25.39 30.74
C ASP A 7 -4.21 25.65 31.41
N GLN A 8 -4.21 26.13 32.65
CA GLN A 8 -2.97 26.37 33.41
C GLN A 8 -2.18 25.07 33.63
N LEU A 9 -2.84 24.01 34.08
CA LEU A 9 -2.19 22.71 34.30
C LEU A 9 -1.66 22.12 32.98
N ALA A 10 -2.37 22.30 31.87
CA ALA A 10 -1.89 21.87 30.55
C ALA A 10 -0.67 22.68 30.10
N ALA A 11 -0.63 23.99 30.38
CA ALA A 11 0.53 24.83 30.09
C ALA A 11 1.76 24.42 30.92
N GLU A 12 1.58 24.15 32.22
CA GLU A 12 2.62 23.58 33.08
C GLU A 12 3.11 22.22 32.56
N GLY A 13 2.18 21.35 32.17
CA GLY A 13 2.49 20.05 31.57
C GLY A 13 3.29 20.17 30.28
N HIS A 14 3.00 21.17 29.45
CA HIS A 14 3.75 21.42 28.22
C HIS A 14 5.18 21.90 28.52
N ALA A 15 5.35 22.85 29.45
CA ALA A 15 6.68 23.31 29.86
C ALA A 15 7.55 22.15 30.39
N LEU A 16 6.98 21.30 31.24
CA LEU A 16 7.66 20.09 31.74
C LEU A 16 7.99 19.09 30.62
N PHE A 17 7.13 18.98 29.61
CA PHE A 17 7.38 18.12 28.46
C PHE A 17 8.57 18.60 27.62
N GLU A 18 8.69 19.92 27.38
CA GLU A 18 9.84 20.52 26.69
C GLU A 18 11.15 20.34 27.49
N GLU A 19 11.07 20.32 28.82
CA GLU A 19 12.17 19.95 29.72
C GLU A 19 12.46 18.43 29.76
N GLN A 20 11.77 17.62 28.95
CA GLN A 20 11.84 16.15 28.92
C GLN A 20 11.46 15.46 30.25
N ARG A 21 10.78 16.16 31.15
CA ARG A 21 10.28 15.65 32.43
C ARG A 21 8.92 14.98 32.25
N TYR A 22 8.90 13.92 31.43
CA TYR A 22 7.68 13.32 30.91
C TYR A 22 6.72 12.79 31.99
N ALA A 23 7.25 12.24 33.09
CA ALA A 23 6.41 11.74 34.19
C ALA A 23 5.64 12.88 34.89
N GLU A 24 6.30 14.02 35.10
CA GLU A 24 5.69 15.18 35.72
C GLU A 24 4.73 15.88 34.77
N ALA A 25 5.09 15.97 33.48
CA ALA A 25 4.20 16.45 32.43
C ALA A 25 2.90 15.62 32.36
N ALA A 26 3.02 14.28 32.35
CA ALA A 26 1.87 13.38 32.37
C ALA A 26 0.96 13.63 33.57
N ALA A 27 1.53 13.78 34.78
CA ALA A 27 0.75 14.08 35.99
C ALA A 27 -0.02 15.40 35.89
N ARG A 28 0.58 16.44 35.29
CA ARG A 28 -0.11 17.73 35.07
C ARG A 28 -1.24 17.60 34.05
N PHE A 29 -0.99 16.93 32.93
CA PHE A 29 -2.02 16.69 31.92
C PHE A 29 -3.16 15.82 32.45
N GLU A 30 -2.88 14.78 33.22
CA GLU A 30 -3.89 13.92 33.84
C GLU A 30 -4.78 14.69 34.83
N ARG A 31 -4.16 15.57 35.65
CA ARG A 31 -4.91 16.46 36.54
C ARG A 31 -5.78 17.44 35.77
N ALA A 32 -5.26 18.03 34.69
CA ALA A 32 -6.05 18.90 33.79
C ALA A 32 -7.26 18.16 33.20
N ALA A 33 -7.04 16.92 32.73
CA ALA A 33 -8.09 16.06 32.18
C ALA A 33 -9.12 15.60 33.23
N THR A 34 -8.71 15.46 34.50
CA THR A 34 -9.65 15.13 35.60
C THR A 34 -10.54 16.33 35.94
N ILE A 35 -9.96 17.54 36.01
CA ILE A 35 -10.69 18.77 36.32
C ILE A 35 -11.61 19.17 35.17
N PHE A 36 -11.18 18.97 33.93
CA PHE A 36 -12.01 19.24 32.75
C PHE A 36 -11.91 18.07 31.74
N PRO A 37 -12.79 17.04 31.84
CA PRO A 37 -12.72 15.84 30.99
C PRO A 37 -12.92 16.05 29.49
N SER A 38 -13.38 17.24 29.08
CA SER A 38 -13.48 17.69 27.69
C SER A 38 -12.29 18.54 27.23
N HIS A 39 -11.22 18.64 28.03
CA HIS A 39 -10.01 19.40 27.69
C HIS A 39 -9.14 18.67 26.66
N HIS A 40 -9.39 18.93 25.37
CA HIS A 40 -8.62 18.31 24.28
C HIS A 40 -7.09 18.44 24.44
N PRO A 41 -6.51 19.62 24.73
CA PRO A 41 -5.05 19.76 24.83
C PRO A 41 -4.45 18.89 25.95
N ALA A 42 -5.18 18.67 27.04
CA ALA A 42 -4.70 17.85 28.16
C ALA A 42 -4.63 16.37 27.76
N TRP A 43 -5.69 15.82 27.15
CA TRP A 43 -5.67 14.45 26.67
C TRP A 43 -4.61 14.20 25.59
N LYS A 44 -4.43 15.15 24.67
CA LYS A 44 -3.36 15.08 23.65
C LYS A 44 -1.97 15.12 24.29
N GLY A 45 -1.73 16.05 25.21
CA GLY A 45 -0.45 16.18 25.92
C GLY A 45 -0.13 14.96 26.77
N LEU A 46 -1.13 14.41 27.46
CA LEU A 46 -1.04 13.18 28.23
C LEU A 46 -0.61 12.01 27.33
N GLY A 47 -1.23 11.87 26.15
CA GLY A 47 -0.85 10.84 25.17
C GLY A 47 0.62 10.94 24.75
N HIS A 48 1.12 12.13 24.42
CA HIS A 48 2.53 12.31 24.06
C HIS A 48 3.47 11.99 25.22
N ALA A 49 3.19 12.50 26.43
CA ALA A 49 4.00 12.24 27.61
C ALA A 49 4.06 10.73 27.92
N LEU A 50 2.94 10.02 27.80
CA LEU A 50 2.87 8.58 28.02
C LEU A 50 3.61 7.77 26.95
N LEU A 51 3.62 8.20 25.68
CA LEU A 51 4.47 7.58 24.65
C LEU A 51 5.96 7.70 24.98
N CYS A 52 6.41 8.89 25.40
CA CYS A 52 7.80 9.11 25.82
C CYS A 52 8.20 8.25 27.03
N LEU A 53 7.24 7.89 27.88
CA LEU A 53 7.43 6.99 29.02
C LEU A 53 7.30 5.50 28.68
N GLY A 54 7.03 5.13 27.42
CA GLY A 54 6.78 3.75 27.00
C GLY A 54 5.45 3.16 27.50
N ARG A 55 4.55 3.99 28.04
CA ARG A 55 3.22 3.58 28.54
C ARG A 55 2.18 3.57 27.41
N THR A 56 2.47 2.78 26.37
CA THR A 56 1.76 2.81 25.08
C THR A 56 0.26 2.55 25.18
N HIS A 57 -0.18 1.58 25.99
CA HIS A 57 -1.61 1.31 26.19
C HIS A 57 -2.38 2.50 26.76
N GLU A 58 -1.74 3.27 27.65
CA GLU A 58 -2.35 4.43 28.28
C GLU A 58 -2.32 5.63 27.35
N ALA A 59 -1.23 5.78 26.59
CA ALA A 59 -1.12 6.77 25.53
C ALA A 59 -2.22 6.61 24.48
N ALA A 60 -2.47 5.38 24.00
CA ALA A 60 -3.54 5.08 23.06
C ALA A 60 -4.89 5.56 23.58
N ARG A 61 -5.26 5.22 24.82
CA ARG A 61 -6.52 5.69 25.43
C ARG A 61 -6.61 7.21 25.53
N ALA A 62 -5.49 7.88 25.86
CA ALA A 62 -5.45 9.33 25.93
C ALA A 62 -5.63 9.98 24.54
N PHE A 63 -5.02 9.42 23.50
CA PHE A 63 -5.24 9.88 22.13
C PHE A 63 -6.66 9.59 21.64
N ASP A 64 -7.21 8.41 21.89
CA ASP A 64 -8.60 8.07 21.54
C ASP A 64 -9.57 9.08 22.15
N ARG A 65 -9.34 9.45 23.42
CA ARG A 65 -10.14 10.47 24.09
C ARG A 65 -9.94 11.86 23.46
N ALA A 66 -8.71 12.24 23.13
CA ALA A 66 -8.44 13.49 22.44
C ALA A 66 -9.12 13.54 21.05
N ILE A 67 -9.04 12.46 20.27
CA ILE A 67 -9.66 12.34 18.94
C ILE A 67 -11.18 12.37 19.06
N GLY A 68 -11.77 11.74 20.08
CA GLY A 68 -13.21 11.79 20.34
C GLY A 68 -13.71 13.20 20.68
N LEU A 69 -12.87 14.05 21.30
CA LEU A 69 -13.18 15.45 21.59
C LEU A 69 -12.96 16.36 20.37
N ARG A 70 -11.92 16.08 19.57
CA ARG A 70 -11.58 16.84 18.36
C ARG A 70 -11.14 15.89 17.24
N PRO A 71 -12.08 15.45 16.39
CA PRO A 71 -11.81 14.49 15.32
C PRO A 71 -10.84 14.98 14.23
N ASP A 72 -10.66 16.29 14.10
CA ASP A 72 -9.80 16.98 13.13
C ASP A 72 -8.43 17.38 13.71
N SER A 73 -8.04 16.83 14.86
CA SER A 73 -6.74 17.09 15.47
C SER A 73 -5.64 16.21 14.84
N ALA A 74 -5.03 16.66 13.75
CA ALA A 74 -3.97 15.94 13.02
C ALA A 74 -2.85 15.40 13.95
N THR A 75 -2.38 16.19 14.92
CA THR A 75 -1.36 15.77 15.89
C THR A 75 -1.83 14.66 16.84
N ALA A 76 -3.11 14.65 17.22
CA ALA A 76 -3.66 13.60 18.07
C ALA A 76 -3.89 12.31 17.28
N LEU A 77 -4.35 12.43 16.02
CA LEU A 77 -4.45 11.31 15.08
C LEU A 77 -3.07 10.69 14.82
N TRP A 78 -2.04 11.51 14.62
CA TRP A 78 -0.66 11.05 14.46
C TRP A 78 -0.16 10.28 15.69
N GLY A 79 -0.30 10.87 16.88
CA GLY A 79 0.09 10.22 18.14
C GLY A 79 -0.68 8.92 18.40
N GLY A 80 -1.99 8.91 18.13
CA GLY A 80 -2.83 7.72 18.20
C GLY A 80 -2.42 6.65 17.20
N ALA A 81 -2.08 7.04 15.96
CA ALA A 81 -1.58 6.11 14.95
C ALA A 81 -0.28 5.43 15.40
N LEU A 82 0.66 6.19 15.97
CA LEU A 82 1.89 5.65 16.54
C LEU A 82 1.63 4.69 17.70
N ALA A 83 0.76 5.08 18.65
CA ALA A 83 0.43 4.25 19.79
C ALA A 83 -0.24 2.95 19.36
N HIS A 84 -1.19 2.99 18.43
CA HIS A 84 -1.84 1.80 17.92
C HIS A 84 -0.95 0.95 17.03
N ALA A 85 -0.01 1.54 16.30
CA ALA A 85 1.02 0.81 15.58
C ALA A 85 1.88 -0.02 16.55
N ASP A 86 2.35 0.59 17.64
CA ASP A 86 3.14 -0.09 18.68
C ASP A 86 2.36 -1.22 19.38
N LEU A 87 1.03 -1.10 19.49
CA LEU A 87 0.15 -2.12 20.06
C LEU A 87 -0.28 -3.21 19.07
N GLY A 88 0.07 -3.10 17.78
CA GLY A 88 -0.40 -4.01 16.74
C GLY A 88 -1.87 -3.81 16.33
N ASN A 89 -2.52 -2.73 16.78
CA ASN A 89 -3.89 -2.37 16.45
C ASN A 89 -3.97 -1.78 15.03
N ARG A 90 -3.71 -2.62 14.03
CA ARG A 90 -3.54 -2.25 12.62
C ARG A 90 -4.65 -1.37 12.06
N LEU A 91 -5.92 -1.74 12.26
CA LEU A 91 -7.06 -1.01 11.70
C LEU A 91 -7.15 0.42 12.23
N LEU A 92 -6.90 0.61 13.53
CA LEU A 92 -6.89 1.94 14.16
C LEU A 92 -5.68 2.75 13.71
N ALA A 93 -4.48 2.14 13.67
CA ALA A 93 -3.28 2.79 13.19
C ALA A 93 -3.43 3.32 11.75
N GLN A 94 -3.95 2.48 10.85
CA GLN A 94 -4.23 2.86 9.46
C GLN A 94 -5.29 3.97 9.37
N ASN A 95 -6.40 3.85 10.11
CA ASN A 95 -7.46 4.86 10.08
C ASN A 95 -6.97 6.23 10.55
N TYR A 96 -6.25 6.26 11.69
CA TYR A 96 -5.75 7.51 12.25
C TYR A 96 -4.64 8.12 11.41
N LEU A 97 -3.72 7.31 10.88
CA LEU A 97 -2.69 7.80 9.97
C LEU A 97 -3.31 8.39 8.71
N ARG A 98 -4.26 7.70 8.08
CA ARG A 98 -4.97 8.21 6.88
C ARG A 98 -5.62 9.55 7.15
N ARG A 99 -6.39 9.67 8.24
CA ARG A 99 -7.05 10.93 8.63
C ARG A 99 -6.05 12.04 8.96
N ALA A 100 -4.92 11.71 9.59
CA ALA A 100 -3.87 12.68 9.84
C ALA A 100 -3.29 13.24 8.54
N LEU A 101 -3.08 12.39 7.52
CA LEU A 101 -2.56 12.78 6.21
C LEU A 101 -3.62 13.49 5.35
N GLU A 102 -4.90 13.18 5.50
CA GLU A 102 -5.99 13.96 4.90
C GLU A 102 -5.98 15.42 5.39
N LEU A 103 -5.71 15.63 6.68
CA LEU A 103 -5.63 16.96 7.29
C LEU A 103 -4.29 17.66 7.03
N GLN A 104 -3.20 16.88 6.91
CA GLN A 104 -1.83 17.36 6.71
C GLN A 104 -1.11 16.52 5.64
N PRO A 105 -1.41 16.72 4.34
CA PRO A 105 -0.81 15.93 3.27
C PRO A 105 0.72 16.03 3.21
N THR A 106 1.29 17.14 3.68
CA THR A 106 2.74 17.37 3.75
C THR A 106 3.46 16.44 4.72
N TRP A 107 2.72 15.78 5.63
CA TRP A 107 3.29 14.82 6.58
C TRP A 107 3.53 13.43 5.98
N GLU A 108 3.13 13.17 4.73
CA GLU A 108 3.33 11.86 4.10
C GLU A 108 4.82 11.46 4.11
N MET A 109 5.71 12.37 3.70
CA MET A 109 7.15 12.10 3.67
C MET A 109 7.73 11.81 5.07
N MET A 110 7.22 12.50 6.09
CA MET A 110 7.57 12.20 7.48
C MET A 110 7.07 10.81 7.89
N ALA A 111 5.83 10.45 7.54
CA ALA A 111 5.23 9.15 7.87
C ALA A 111 5.98 7.98 7.23
N ARG A 112 6.40 8.19 5.99
CA ARG A 112 7.29 7.29 5.23
C ARG A 112 8.58 7.01 5.99
N GLY A 113 9.19 8.05 6.56
CA GLY A 113 10.40 7.97 7.37
C GLY A 113 10.24 7.34 8.76
N VAL A 114 9.01 7.09 9.22
CA VAL A 114 8.74 6.45 10.52
C VAL A 114 8.45 4.96 10.28
N PRO A 115 9.36 4.02 10.59
CA PRO A 115 9.22 2.60 10.21
C PRO A 115 7.90 1.97 10.65
N LYS A 116 7.44 2.30 11.86
CA LYS A 116 6.17 1.80 12.41
C LYS A 116 4.93 2.37 11.74
N LEU A 117 4.99 3.52 11.08
CA LEU A 117 3.87 4.09 10.32
C LEU A 117 3.94 3.69 8.84
N ALA A 118 5.14 3.54 8.30
CA ALA A 118 5.37 3.14 6.91
C ALA A 118 4.60 1.87 6.52
N ALA A 119 4.48 0.90 7.44
CA ALA A 119 3.71 -0.33 7.27
C ALA A 119 2.19 -0.12 7.08
N PHE A 120 1.66 1.02 7.55
CA PHE A 120 0.23 1.34 7.57
C PHE A 120 -0.17 2.43 6.55
N LEU A 121 0.79 2.99 5.82
CA LEU A 121 0.51 3.98 4.79
C LEU A 121 -0.32 3.39 3.66
N GLN A 122 -1.33 4.16 3.24
CA GLN A 122 -2.00 4.00 1.96
C GLN A 122 -1.27 4.92 0.97
N LEU A 123 -0.51 4.33 0.07
CA LEU A 123 0.33 4.98 -0.92
C LEU A 123 -0.30 5.04 -2.30
N SER A 124 -1.49 4.46 -2.54
CA SER A 124 -2.15 4.49 -3.85
C SER A 124 -2.19 5.88 -4.49
N ALA A 125 -2.51 6.94 -3.74
CA ALA A 125 -2.52 8.30 -4.30
C ALA A 125 -1.13 8.77 -4.76
N HIS A 126 -0.10 8.50 -3.96
CA HIS A 126 1.30 8.81 -4.30
C HIS A 126 1.79 7.96 -5.47
N THR A 127 1.49 6.66 -5.45
CA THR A 127 1.78 5.69 -6.52
C THR A 127 1.13 6.13 -7.83
N ALA A 128 -0.11 6.60 -7.82
CA ALA A 128 -0.79 7.16 -9.00
C ALA A 128 -0.04 8.35 -9.61
N SER A 129 0.45 9.27 -8.76
CA SER A 129 1.28 10.40 -9.20
C SER A 129 2.60 9.93 -9.85
N ARG A 130 3.27 8.95 -9.23
CA ARG A 130 4.48 8.33 -9.78
C ARG A 130 4.21 7.63 -11.10
N LEU A 131 3.17 6.80 -11.19
CA LEU A 131 2.76 6.10 -12.41
C LEU A 131 2.44 7.08 -13.53
N ARG A 132 1.78 8.20 -13.25
CA ARG A 132 1.53 9.25 -14.26
C ARG A 132 2.82 9.86 -14.81
N THR A 133 3.85 9.97 -13.97
CA THR A 133 5.16 10.48 -14.38
C THR A 133 5.89 9.48 -15.28
N VAL A 134 5.86 8.18 -14.95
CA VAL A 134 6.63 7.16 -15.68
C VAL A 134 5.90 6.52 -16.87
N LEU A 135 4.56 6.42 -16.83
CA LEU A 135 3.74 5.85 -17.89
C LEU A 135 3.07 6.91 -18.77
N GLY A 136 2.88 8.12 -18.27
CA GLY A 136 2.11 9.18 -18.94
C GLY A 136 0.63 9.20 -18.57
N PRO A 137 -0.22 9.85 -19.38
CA PRO A 137 -1.66 9.94 -19.10
C PRO A 137 -2.34 8.57 -19.26
N TYR A 138 -3.32 8.31 -18.40
CA TYR A 138 -4.09 7.07 -18.37
C TYR A 138 -5.54 7.34 -17.99
N SER A 139 -6.42 6.42 -18.39
CA SER A 139 -7.74 6.25 -17.75
C SER A 139 -7.64 5.20 -16.63
N ALA A 140 -8.59 5.22 -15.70
CA ALA A 140 -8.62 4.27 -14.57
C ALA A 140 -10.04 3.74 -14.38
N ARG A 141 -10.16 2.47 -13.96
CA ARG A 141 -11.42 1.84 -13.60
C ARG A 141 -11.26 1.03 -12.32
N ALA A 142 -12.20 1.17 -11.39
CA ALA A 142 -12.20 0.43 -10.14
C ALA A 142 -12.84 -0.96 -10.29
N TYR A 143 -12.19 -1.97 -9.72
CA TYR A 143 -12.67 -3.33 -9.61
C TYR A 143 -12.80 -3.66 -8.12
N ARG A 144 -13.89 -4.31 -7.74
CA ARG A 144 -14.17 -4.70 -6.35
C ARG A 144 -14.05 -6.21 -6.22
N ASN A 145 -13.47 -6.67 -5.13
CA ASN A 145 -13.42 -8.08 -4.84
C ASN A 145 -14.83 -8.59 -4.47
N ALA A 146 -15.22 -9.76 -4.98
CA ALA A 146 -16.54 -10.34 -4.71
C ALA A 146 -16.69 -10.87 -3.27
N ALA A 147 -15.59 -11.31 -2.65
CA ALA A 147 -15.56 -11.82 -1.29
C ALA A 147 -15.31 -10.72 -0.24
N ASP A 148 -14.73 -9.59 -0.63
CA ASP A 148 -14.46 -8.43 0.23
C ASP A 148 -14.77 -7.11 -0.50
N ALA A 149 -15.95 -6.53 -0.24
CA ALA A 149 -16.37 -5.28 -0.88
C ALA A 149 -15.51 -4.06 -0.51
N GLY A 150 -14.75 -4.15 0.59
CA GLY A 150 -13.78 -3.12 1.01
C GLY A 150 -12.47 -3.18 0.23
N LEU A 151 -12.16 -4.33 -0.39
CA LEU A 151 -10.97 -4.50 -1.21
C LEU A 151 -11.23 -4.06 -2.65
N VAL A 152 -10.58 -2.95 -3.03
CA VAL A 152 -10.70 -2.34 -4.36
C VAL A 152 -9.33 -2.25 -5.01
N ILE A 153 -9.25 -2.65 -6.27
CA ILE A 153 -8.09 -2.43 -7.13
C ILE A 153 -8.53 -1.56 -8.30
N GLU A 154 -7.89 -0.42 -8.49
CA GLU A 154 -8.02 0.34 -9.72
C GLU A 154 -7.11 -0.27 -10.78
N VAL A 155 -7.57 -0.33 -12.02
CA VAL A 155 -6.75 -0.71 -13.16
C VAL A 155 -6.65 0.46 -14.11
N LEU A 156 -5.42 0.89 -14.33
CA LEU A 156 -5.06 1.97 -15.24
C LEU A 156 -4.92 1.41 -16.65
N ARG A 157 -5.37 2.15 -17.65
CA ARG A 157 -5.17 1.85 -19.07
C ARG A 157 -4.35 2.96 -19.72
N VAL A 158 -3.18 2.61 -20.25
CA VAL A 158 -2.24 3.50 -20.93
C VAL A 158 -2.09 3.03 -22.38
N GLY A 159 -2.35 3.91 -23.35
CA GLY A 159 -2.13 3.58 -24.77
C GLY A 159 -0.70 3.86 -25.23
N ASP A 160 -0.27 3.15 -26.28
CA ASP A 160 1.04 3.29 -26.93
C ASP A 160 2.23 3.17 -25.96
N ARG A 161 2.09 2.27 -24.99
CA ARG A 161 3.11 1.92 -24.00
C ARG A 161 3.10 0.41 -23.73
N PRO A 162 4.26 -0.26 -23.68
CA PRO A 162 5.63 0.28 -23.77
C PRO A 162 6.02 0.85 -25.15
N GLU A 163 5.33 0.44 -26.20
CA GLU A 163 5.58 0.87 -27.58
C GLU A 163 4.28 1.20 -28.33
N LYS A 164 4.40 1.85 -29.49
CA LYS A 164 3.26 2.21 -30.32
C LYS A 164 2.46 0.98 -30.74
N GLY A 165 1.14 1.03 -30.59
CA GLY A 165 0.24 -0.09 -30.91
C GLY A 165 0.04 -1.09 -29.76
N THR A 166 0.66 -0.86 -28.60
CA THR A 166 0.42 -1.66 -27.38
C THR A 166 -0.36 -0.87 -26.33
N VAL A 167 -1.06 -1.58 -25.44
CA VAL A 167 -1.78 -1.03 -24.30
C VAL A 167 -1.18 -1.62 -23.03
N THR A 168 -0.85 -0.76 -22.07
CA THR A 168 -0.48 -1.18 -20.70
C THR A 168 -1.71 -1.12 -19.81
N TYR A 169 -1.96 -2.21 -19.10
CA TYR A 169 -2.85 -2.28 -17.95
C TYR A 169 -1.99 -2.32 -16.68
N ALA A 170 -2.22 -1.41 -15.75
CA ALA A 170 -1.46 -1.34 -14.50
C ALA A 170 -2.40 -1.43 -13.30
N SER A 171 -2.05 -2.19 -12.26
CA SER A 171 -2.81 -2.13 -11.01
C SER A 171 -2.51 -0.84 -10.25
N LEU A 172 -3.46 -0.42 -9.43
CA LEU A 172 -3.31 0.62 -8.44
C LEU A 172 -4.12 0.21 -7.19
N GLY A 173 -3.42 0.06 -6.07
CA GLY A 173 -3.98 -0.43 -4.80
C GLY A 173 -3.24 -1.65 -4.25
N LEU A 174 -2.51 -2.40 -5.08
CA LEU A 174 -1.69 -3.51 -4.61
C LEU A 174 -0.54 -3.01 -3.72
N CYS A 175 -0.06 -1.77 -3.96
CA CYS A 175 0.97 -1.12 -3.15
C CYS A 175 0.57 -0.87 -1.70
N ASP A 176 -0.73 -0.94 -1.37
CA ASP A 176 -1.26 -0.69 -0.03
C ASP A 176 -1.38 -1.97 0.80
N CYS A 177 -1.08 -3.10 0.18
CA CYS A 177 -1.08 -4.42 0.81
C CYS A 177 0.24 -4.69 1.51
N THR A 178 0.18 -5.51 2.57
CA THR A 178 1.37 -5.95 3.31
C THR A 178 1.59 -7.43 3.14
N TRP A 179 2.84 -7.78 2.91
CA TRP A 179 3.30 -9.16 2.71
C TRP A 179 3.81 -9.74 4.03
N PRO A 180 3.91 -11.08 4.16
CA PRO A 180 4.39 -11.72 5.39
C PRO A 180 5.85 -11.39 5.73
N GLU A 181 6.66 -11.10 4.71
CA GLU A 181 8.08 -10.82 4.85
C GLU A 181 8.33 -9.32 5.03
N ASP A 182 8.99 -8.97 6.14
CA ASP A 182 9.35 -7.59 6.45
C ASP A 182 10.34 -7.02 5.41
N GLY A 183 10.18 -5.72 5.12
CA GLY A 183 11.10 -5.00 4.25
C GLY A 183 10.88 -5.17 2.75
N ARG A 184 9.89 -5.96 2.30
CA ARG A 184 9.50 -6.02 0.88
C ARG A 184 9.06 -4.62 0.38
N PRO A 185 9.43 -4.23 -0.86
CA PRO A 185 8.92 -3.00 -1.44
C PRO A 185 7.41 -3.10 -1.65
N ARG A 186 6.75 -1.96 -1.81
CA ARG A 186 5.40 -1.91 -2.37
C ARG A 186 5.46 -2.21 -3.85
N VAL A 187 4.40 -2.81 -4.39
CA VAL A 187 4.40 -3.30 -5.76
C VAL A 187 3.08 -3.01 -6.45
N GLU A 188 3.15 -2.66 -7.72
CA GLU A 188 2.02 -2.73 -8.66
C GLU A 188 2.39 -3.63 -9.85
N LEU A 189 1.36 -4.18 -10.49
CA LEU A 189 1.47 -5.03 -11.65
C LEU A 189 1.37 -4.21 -12.94
N LEU A 190 2.09 -4.64 -13.97
CA LEU A 190 1.95 -4.18 -15.36
C LEU A 190 1.62 -5.38 -16.25
N LEU A 191 0.71 -5.22 -17.18
CA LEU A 191 0.43 -6.19 -18.24
C LEU A 191 0.35 -5.42 -19.56
N ALA A 192 1.14 -5.82 -20.55
CA ALA A 192 1.04 -5.27 -21.90
C ALA A 192 0.13 -6.15 -22.76
N SER A 193 -0.60 -5.53 -23.69
CA SER A 193 -1.31 -6.25 -24.74
C SER A 193 -1.22 -5.52 -26.08
N THR A 194 -1.12 -6.26 -27.18
CA THR A 194 -1.28 -5.74 -28.55
C THR A 194 -2.76 -5.50 -28.92
N ALA A 195 -3.69 -5.91 -28.06
CA ALA A 195 -5.11 -5.65 -28.20
C ALA A 195 -5.62 -4.81 -27.02
N ASP A 196 -6.70 -4.09 -27.25
CA ASP A 196 -7.39 -3.35 -26.20
C ASP A 196 -8.71 -4.03 -25.86
N GLY A 197 -8.91 -4.35 -24.57
CA GLY A 197 -10.11 -5.00 -24.11
C GLY A 197 -10.21 -5.08 -22.59
N GLU A 198 -11.45 -5.00 -22.10
CA GLU A 198 -11.78 -5.08 -20.66
C GLU A 198 -11.23 -6.35 -20.00
N VAL A 199 -11.15 -7.45 -20.76
CA VAL A 199 -10.63 -8.74 -20.27
C VAL A 199 -9.23 -8.62 -19.66
N TYR A 200 -8.36 -7.77 -20.20
CA TYR A 200 -7.00 -7.60 -19.71
C TYR A 200 -6.94 -6.81 -18.41
N ALA A 201 -7.82 -5.82 -18.26
CA ALA A 201 -7.97 -5.12 -17.00
C ALA A 201 -8.55 -6.05 -15.91
N GLN A 202 -9.50 -6.92 -16.28
CA GLN A 202 -10.02 -7.94 -15.37
C GLN A 202 -8.94 -8.96 -14.94
N VAL A 203 -8.04 -9.35 -15.84
CA VAL A 203 -6.86 -10.18 -15.50
C VAL A 203 -6.04 -9.49 -14.42
N VAL A 204 -5.64 -8.23 -14.63
CA VAL A 204 -4.82 -7.48 -13.67
C VAL A 204 -5.49 -7.38 -12.30
N ALA A 205 -6.78 -7.03 -12.26
CA ALA A 205 -7.54 -6.93 -11.01
C ALA A 205 -7.63 -8.28 -10.27
N ASN A 206 -7.96 -9.36 -10.99
CA ASN A 206 -8.14 -10.67 -10.37
C ASN A 206 -6.84 -11.30 -9.90
N VAL A 207 -5.75 -11.06 -10.62
CA VAL A 207 -4.42 -11.43 -10.16
C VAL A 207 -4.08 -10.67 -8.88
N ALA A 208 -4.26 -9.34 -8.84
CA ALA A 208 -4.00 -8.56 -7.63
C ALA A 208 -4.80 -9.09 -6.43
N PHE A 209 -6.10 -9.38 -6.60
CA PHE A 209 -6.91 -10.01 -5.57
C PHE A 209 -6.40 -11.38 -5.13
N HIS A 210 -6.00 -12.23 -6.08
CA HIS A 210 -5.45 -13.55 -5.79
C HIS A 210 -4.14 -13.46 -4.99
N LEU A 211 -3.24 -12.55 -5.35
CA LEU A 211 -1.99 -12.32 -4.63
C LEU A 211 -2.25 -11.90 -3.18
N ILE A 212 -3.21 -10.99 -2.97
CA ILE A 212 -3.59 -10.49 -1.64
C ILE A 212 -4.18 -11.63 -0.80
N ALA A 213 -5.14 -12.38 -1.35
CA ALA A 213 -5.78 -13.48 -0.65
C ALA A 213 -4.80 -14.57 -0.21
N ASN A 214 -3.79 -14.85 -1.04
CA ASN A 214 -2.77 -15.88 -0.76
C ASN A 214 -1.50 -15.32 -0.09
N ARG A 215 -1.47 -14.00 0.20
CA ARG A 215 -0.30 -13.30 0.78
C ARG A 215 0.99 -13.56 -0.02
N PHE A 216 0.87 -13.68 -1.33
CA PHE A 216 1.97 -14.02 -2.24
C PHE A 216 2.55 -12.76 -2.87
N PHE A 217 3.80 -12.43 -2.55
CA PHE A 217 4.50 -11.30 -3.16
C PHE A 217 4.94 -11.68 -4.60
N PRO A 218 4.57 -10.90 -5.64
CA PRO A 218 4.89 -11.21 -7.03
C PRO A 218 6.36 -10.90 -7.36
N GLU A 219 7.27 -11.76 -6.90
CA GLU A 219 8.71 -11.60 -7.16
C GLU A 219 9.06 -11.94 -8.62
N PRO A 220 9.91 -11.17 -9.31
CA PRO A 220 10.40 -11.56 -10.64
C PRO A 220 11.03 -12.96 -10.62
N GLY A 221 10.59 -13.84 -11.53
CA GLY A 221 10.96 -15.24 -11.55
C GLY A 221 9.90 -16.18 -10.99
N SER A 222 8.90 -15.65 -10.30
CA SER A 222 7.82 -16.45 -9.68
C SER A 222 6.63 -16.67 -10.63
N MET A 223 5.80 -17.64 -10.29
CA MET A 223 4.71 -18.14 -11.12
C MET A 223 3.46 -18.41 -10.28
N VAL A 224 2.29 -18.08 -10.82
CA VAL A 224 0.99 -18.41 -10.24
C VAL A 224 0.20 -19.23 -11.25
N ARG A 225 -0.25 -20.42 -10.82
CA ARG A 225 -1.01 -21.35 -11.66
C ARG A 225 -2.50 -21.00 -11.64
N ASP A 226 -3.15 -21.24 -12.77
CA ASP A 226 -4.61 -21.23 -12.98
C ASP A 226 -5.36 -19.94 -12.53
N VAL A 227 -4.64 -18.83 -12.35
CA VAL A 227 -5.25 -17.56 -11.93
C VAL A 227 -6.07 -16.89 -13.04
N ILE A 228 -5.75 -17.18 -14.30
CA ILE A 228 -6.52 -16.71 -15.46
C ILE A 228 -7.59 -17.74 -15.83
N ALA A 229 -7.39 -19.03 -15.50
CA ALA A 229 -8.33 -20.11 -15.78
C ALA A 229 -9.74 -19.87 -15.20
N VAL A 230 -9.80 -19.15 -14.08
CA VAL A 230 -11.04 -18.83 -13.36
C VAL A 230 -11.79 -17.60 -13.91
N LEU A 231 -11.24 -16.93 -14.93
CA LEU A 231 -11.91 -15.81 -15.59
C LEU A 231 -12.96 -16.31 -16.57
N ASP A 232 -14.09 -15.60 -16.65
CA ASP A 232 -15.06 -15.74 -17.73
C ASP A 232 -14.54 -15.06 -19.01
N ALA A 233 -13.41 -15.57 -19.50
CA ALA A 233 -12.68 -15.09 -20.67
C ALA A 233 -12.39 -16.27 -21.61
N PRO A 234 -13.40 -16.80 -22.31
CA PRO A 234 -13.26 -17.98 -23.15
C PRO A 234 -12.12 -17.80 -24.16
N GLY A 235 -11.22 -18.78 -24.23
CA GLY A 235 -10.06 -18.77 -25.11
C GLY A 235 -8.78 -18.24 -24.46
N LEU A 236 -8.79 -17.09 -23.76
CA LEU A 236 -7.59 -16.63 -23.03
C LEU A 236 -7.27 -17.58 -21.88
N SER A 237 -8.27 -17.91 -21.07
CA SER A 237 -8.16 -18.82 -19.93
C SER A 237 -7.72 -20.24 -20.32
N GLN A 238 -8.02 -20.66 -21.55
CA GLN A 238 -7.62 -21.97 -22.08
C GLN A 238 -6.19 -21.97 -22.66
N ARG A 239 -5.79 -20.87 -23.32
CA ARG A 239 -4.48 -20.76 -23.97
C ARG A 239 -3.38 -20.39 -22.97
N LEU A 240 -3.66 -19.41 -22.11
CA LEU A 240 -2.71 -18.81 -21.18
C LEU A 240 -3.28 -18.81 -19.75
N PRO A 241 -3.51 -20.00 -19.14
CA PRO A 241 -4.18 -20.13 -17.85
C PRO A 241 -3.37 -19.61 -16.65
N HIS A 242 -2.05 -19.50 -16.80
CA HIS A 242 -1.14 -19.18 -15.69
C HIS A 242 -0.52 -17.80 -15.85
N LEU A 243 0.20 -17.36 -14.84
CA LEU A 243 0.83 -16.06 -14.82
C LEU A 243 2.26 -16.13 -14.30
N TYR A 244 3.20 -15.61 -15.10
CA TYR A 244 4.59 -15.45 -14.73
C TYR A 244 4.88 -13.98 -14.40
N PHE A 245 5.73 -13.75 -13.39
CA PHE A 245 6.16 -12.41 -13.01
C PHE A 245 7.60 -12.15 -13.43
N MET A 246 7.86 -11.01 -14.06
CA MET A 246 9.20 -10.62 -14.50
C MET A 246 9.46 -9.12 -14.39
N VAL A 247 10.70 -8.72 -14.61
CA VAL A 247 11.07 -7.30 -14.63
C VAL A 247 10.45 -6.63 -15.87
N PRO A 248 9.77 -5.47 -15.76
CA PRO A 248 9.14 -4.76 -16.87
C PRO A 248 10.15 -4.02 -17.76
N ARG A 249 11.15 -4.74 -18.28
CA ARG A 249 12.19 -4.20 -19.17
C ARG A 249 11.63 -3.45 -20.39
N PRO A 250 10.53 -3.89 -21.05
CA PRO A 250 10.01 -3.20 -22.23
C PRO A 250 9.66 -1.73 -21.99
N TRP A 251 9.30 -1.33 -20.76
CA TRP A 251 8.96 0.05 -20.44
C TRP A 251 10.17 0.98 -20.30
N GLY A 252 11.40 0.45 -20.28
CA GLY A 252 12.62 1.25 -20.25
C GLY A 252 12.76 2.14 -19.01
N MET A 253 12.11 1.78 -17.89
CA MET A 253 12.07 2.58 -16.68
C MET A 253 13.08 2.11 -15.62
N ARG A 254 13.56 3.06 -14.81
CA ARG A 254 14.34 2.74 -13.60
C ARG A 254 13.38 2.24 -12.51
N LEU A 255 13.75 1.13 -11.88
CA LEU A 255 13.05 0.58 -10.72
C LEU A 255 13.94 0.64 -9.46
N PRO A 256 13.36 0.85 -8.27
CA PRO A 256 11.95 1.17 -8.03
C PRO A 256 11.56 2.54 -8.62
N ILE A 257 10.27 2.77 -8.89
CA ILE A 257 9.77 4.08 -9.37
C ILE A 257 9.76 5.14 -8.26
N ASP A 258 9.91 4.68 -7.01
CA ASP A 258 10.12 5.51 -5.83
C ASP A 258 11.07 4.77 -4.88
N ASP A 259 12.18 5.41 -4.48
CA ASP A 259 13.19 4.82 -3.59
C ASP A 259 12.69 4.67 -2.13
N GLY A 260 11.53 5.23 -1.79
CA GLY A 260 10.88 5.04 -0.49
C GLY A 260 11.28 6.07 0.57
N PRO A 261 11.08 5.73 1.86
CA PRO A 261 10.58 4.46 2.42
C PRO A 261 9.04 4.37 2.51
N PRO A 262 8.39 3.19 2.33
CA PRO A 262 8.91 2.00 1.66
C PRO A 262 9.08 2.25 0.16
N PRO A 263 10.06 1.61 -0.51
CA PRO A 263 10.20 1.72 -1.97
C PRO A 263 8.94 1.24 -2.69
N ILE A 264 8.66 1.80 -3.86
CA ILE A 264 7.53 1.39 -4.72
C ILE A 264 8.10 0.88 -6.04
N THR A 265 7.92 -0.39 -6.32
CA THR A 265 8.40 -1.06 -7.54
C THR A 265 7.24 -1.49 -8.43
N LEU A 266 7.58 -1.94 -9.65
CA LEU A 266 6.63 -2.47 -10.62
C LEU A 266 7.11 -3.84 -11.10
N VAL A 267 6.15 -4.72 -11.36
CA VAL A 267 6.41 -6.07 -11.85
C VAL A 267 5.52 -6.34 -13.06
N MET A 268 6.10 -6.92 -14.11
CA MET A 268 5.36 -7.35 -15.30
C MET A 268 4.71 -8.70 -15.04
N ALA A 269 3.40 -8.76 -15.22
CA ALA A 269 2.56 -9.95 -15.22
C ALA A 269 2.38 -10.45 -16.65
N VAL A 270 2.82 -11.68 -16.92
CA VAL A 270 2.79 -12.31 -18.25
C VAL A 270 1.90 -13.53 -18.20
N PRO A 271 0.75 -13.52 -18.90
CA PRO A 271 -0.02 -14.73 -19.14
C PRO A 271 0.80 -15.78 -19.89
N VAL A 272 0.84 -17.01 -19.38
CA VAL A 272 1.64 -18.11 -19.95
C VAL A 272 0.84 -19.40 -20.09
N SER A 273 1.24 -20.22 -21.07
CA SER A 273 0.62 -21.50 -21.40
C SER A 273 1.02 -22.60 -20.40
N GLU A 274 0.30 -23.73 -20.42
CA GLU A 274 0.69 -24.90 -19.62
C GLU A 274 2.06 -25.45 -20.05
N ALA A 275 2.39 -25.42 -21.35
CA ALA A 275 3.71 -25.84 -21.84
C ALA A 275 4.85 -24.95 -21.29
N GLU A 276 4.63 -23.64 -21.26
CA GLU A 276 5.54 -22.66 -20.68
C GLU A 276 5.73 -22.87 -19.18
N TYR A 277 4.62 -23.12 -18.46
CA TYR A 277 4.68 -23.47 -17.05
C TYR A 277 5.48 -24.74 -16.80
N GLN A 278 5.29 -25.80 -17.59
CA GLN A 278 6.07 -27.03 -17.45
C GLN A 278 7.56 -26.77 -17.73
N HIS A 279 7.88 -25.96 -18.76
CA HIS A 279 9.28 -25.58 -19.01
C HIS A 279 9.89 -24.84 -17.83
N TRP A 280 9.21 -23.82 -17.29
CA TRP A 280 9.65 -23.08 -16.11
C TRP A 280 9.81 -23.99 -14.88
N LYS A 281 8.86 -24.90 -14.66
CA LYS A 281 8.88 -25.84 -13.53
C LYS A 281 10.08 -26.80 -13.60
N THR A 282 10.44 -27.24 -14.81
CA THR A 282 11.56 -28.17 -15.01
C THR A 282 12.92 -27.47 -15.01
N HIS A 283 13.03 -26.27 -15.57
CA HIS A 283 14.33 -25.62 -15.85
C HIS A 283 14.58 -24.34 -15.05
N GLY A 284 13.60 -23.84 -14.31
CA GLY A 284 13.66 -22.61 -13.52
C GLY A 284 13.50 -21.32 -14.34
N SER A 285 13.37 -20.20 -13.62
CA SER A 285 13.07 -18.87 -14.18
C SER A 285 14.10 -18.37 -15.20
N ARG A 286 15.39 -18.53 -14.92
CA ARG A 286 16.46 -18.04 -15.81
C ARG A 286 16.43 -18.74 -17.16
N SER A 287 16.28 -20.07 -17.18
CA SER A 287 16.19 -20.84 -18.42
C SER A 287 14.93 -20.47 -19.19
N PHE A 288 13.82 -20.31 -18.48
CA PHE A 288 12.55 -19.92 -19.07
C PHE A 288 12.60 -18.55 -19.76
N GLU A 289 13.14 -17.52 -19.11
CA GLU A 289 13.27 -16.19 -19.72
C GLU A 289 14.21 -16.17 -20.92
N LEU A 290 15.32 -16.93 -20.88
CA LEU A 290 16.21 -17.08 -22.02
C LEU A 290 15.53 -17.78 -23.20
N ALA A 291 14.70 -18.79 -22.93
CA ALA A 291 13.95 -19.50 -23.97
C ALA A 291 12.92 -18.58 -24.63
N LEU A 292 12.17 -17.80 -23.85
CA LEU A 292 11.23 -16.80 -24.37
C LEU A 292 11.95 -15.74 -25.25
N GLN A 293 13.11 -15.27 -24.79
CA GLN A 293 13.92 -14.32 -25.55
C GLN A 293 14.43 -14.93 -26.86
N ALA A 294 14.95 -16.15 -26.82
CA ALA A 294 15.46 -16.85 -27.99
C ALA A 294 14.36 -17.15 -29.03
N ALA A 295 13.13 -17.40 -28.57
CA ALA A 295 11.97 -17.58 -29.43
C ALA A 295 11.46 -16.27 -30.07
N GLY A 296 11.95 -15.10 -29.64
CA GLY A 296 11.44 -13.82 -30.10
C GLY A 296 9.98 -13.60 -29.72
N ALA A 297 9.57 -14.12 -28.56
CA ALA A 297 8.19 -14.13 -28.11
C ALA A 297 7.62 -12.71 -27.94
N ASP A 298 6.53 -12.39 -28.66
CA ASP A 298 5.72 -11.22 -28.33
C ASP A 298 4.83 -11.55 -27.12
N LEU A 299 5.32 -11.20 -25.94
CA LEU A 299 4.61 -11.41 -24.68
C LEU A 299 3.36 -10.53 -24.52
N ALA A 300 3.20 -9.49 -25.36
CA ALA A 300 2.00 -8.68 -25.41
C ALA A 300 0.93 -9.26 -26.36
N ASP A 301 1.27 -10.19 -27.25
CA ASP A 301 0.25 -10.91 -28.03
C ASP A 301 -0.46 -11.97 -27.18
N LEU A 302 -1.51 -11.54 -26.48
CA LEU A 302 -2.33 -12.42 -25.65
C LEU A 302 -3.29 -13.30 -26.47
N ARG A 303 -3.19 -13.32 -27.81
CA ARG A 303 -3.87 -14.29 -28.69
C ARG A 303 -3.00 -15.52 -29.00
N ARG A 304 -1.72 -15.49 -28.66
CA ARG A 304 -0.81 -16.64 -28.82
C ARG A 304 -1.27 -17.87 -28.02
N SER A 305 -0.92 -19.06 -28.50
CA SER A 305 -1.18 -20.32 -27.77
C SER A 305 -0.02 -20.71 -26.86
N SER A 306 1.21 -20.46 -27.30
CA SER A 306 2.46 -20.66 -26.58
C SER A 306 3.55 -19.83 -27.28
N ALA A 307 4.63 -19.52 -26.58
CA ALA A 307 5.85 -18.92 -27.10
C ALA A 307 7.03 -19.92 -27.11
N LEU A 308 6.84 -21.09 -26.48
CA LEU A 308 7.74 -22.25 -26.53
C LEU A 308 7.07 -23.41 -27.25
#